data_AF-A0A2T4DC26-F1
#
_entry.id   AF-A0A2T4DC26-F1
#
_cell.length_a   1.000
_cell.length_b   1.000
_cell.length_c   1.000
_cell.angle_alpha   90.00
_cell.angle_beta   90.00
_cell.angle_gamma   90.00
#
_symmetry.space_group_name_H-M   'P 1'
#
loop_
_entity.id
_entity.type
_entity.pdbx_description
1 polymer ?
#
loop_
_entity_poly.entity_id
_entity_poly.type
_entity_poly.pdbx_seq_one_letter_code
_entity_poly.pdbx_strand_id
1 'polypeptide(L)'
;IQKKLLYTKIVNTANDSGPKSILTEDGEKYLWFPDSSKKEIRDKIWELARHWFPHRLPKREDIDIWHKLSWKDCGKLDVNQLAAFVEGCETLEKLASNIQNQNVHEWLDGFYELLKLEEKDYDSIVNTRLIFPNQNGALCKRDHLWGDAGDIDLVFKDILKLLDKDIRDELVAADLSITFPEEKIRNRTFAVKAIAGEVIEKTTDRETASHYKDALGKLLMWFQKNPELANQLFPDLYRRKHLLYDEEIIAENMDKAEQLADLLKEYNAKNLTQLRELIEKGQGADIGILPITQQILVSMGITSIDEWREALKDQDLAAMFAHESTPNEDLFVYVHGLIEQA
;
A
#
# COMPACT_ATOMS: atom_id res chain seq x y z
N ILE A 1 -0.04 -26.91 48.20
CA ILE A 1 0.17 -25.44 48.38
C ILE A 1 0.49 -24.78 47.04
N GLN A 2 1.48 -25.26 46.29
CA GLN A 2 1.85 -24.74 44.95
C GLN A 2 0.67 -24.67 43.95
N LYS A 3 -0.13 -25.74 43.83
CA LYS A 3 -1.34 -25.72 42.97
C LYS A 3 -2.36 -24.64 43.33
N LYS A 4 -2.49 -24.26 44.60
CA LYS A 4 -3.39 -23.16 45.01
C LYS A 4 -2.80 -21.80 44.64
N LEU A 5 -1.49 -21.62 44.81
CA LEU A 5 -0.77 -20.39 44.47
C LEU A 5 -0.83 -20.04 42.98
N LEU A 6 -0.98 -21.03 42.09
CA LEU A 6 -1.13 -20.81 40.64
C LEU A 6 -2.41 -20.07 40.27
N TYR A 7 -3.51 -20.28 41.00
CA TYR A 7 -4.80 -19.63 40.77
C TYR A 7 -5.04 -18.42 41.69
N THR A 8 -4.17 -18.19 42.68
CA THR A 8 -4.27 -17.04 43.58
C THR A 8 -3.68 -15.80 42.92
N LYS A 9 -4.36 -14.66 43.07
CA LYS A 9 -3.89 -13.33 42.65
C LYS A 9 -2.70 -12.87 43.52
N ILE A 10 -1.48 -13.21 43.10
CA ILE A 10 -0.25 -12.94 43.88
C ILE A 10 0.77 -12.09 43.13
N VAL A 11 0.63 -11.92 41.82
CA VAL A 11 1.64 -11.23 41.01
C VAL A 11 1.17 -9.82 40.69
N ASN A 12 1.91 -8.82 41.16
CA ASN A 12 1.68 -7.45 40.73
C ASN A 12 2.14 -7.29 39.28
N THR A 13 1.26 -6.82 38.40
CA THR A 13 1.54 -6.68 36.97
C THR A 13 2.15 -5.32 36.63
N ALA A 14 2.84 -5.24 35.49
CA ALA A 14 3.51 -4.03 35.01
C ALA A 14 2.57 -2.85 34.69
N ASN A 15 1.26 -3.10 34.54
CA ASN A 15 0.24 -2.08 34.27
C ASN A 15 -0.51 -1.59 35.52
N ASP A 16 -0.06 -1.97 36.73
CA ASP A 16 -0.66 -1.58 38.02
C ASP A 16 -2.17 -1.89 38.18
N SER A 17 -2.73 -2.80 37.38
CA SER A 17 -4.16 -3.18 37.43
C SER A 17 -4.54 -4.12 38.59
N GLY A 18 -3.69 -4.21 39.62
CA GLY A 18 -3.84 -5.10 40.77
C GLY A 18 -3.20 -6.49 40.57
N PRO A 19 -3.16 -7.33 41.62
CA PRO A 19 -2.50 -8.62 41.55
C PRO A 19 -3.28 -9.60 40.66
N LYS A 20 -2.55 -10.33 39.79
CA LYS A 20 -3.10 -11.35 38.89
C LYS A 20 -2.59 -12.74 39.24
N SER A 21 -3.35 -13.75 38.81
CA SER A 21 -3.04 -15.16 38.98
C SER A 21 -2.09 -15.65 37.89
N ILE A 22 -1.27 -16.65 38.19
CA ILE A 22 -0.26 -17.18 37.27
C ILE A 22 -0.93 -17.98 36.13
N LEU A 23 -2.00 -18.72 36.45
CA LEU A 23 -2.83 -19.44 35.49
C LEU A 23 -4.21 -18.79 35.35
N THR A 24 -4.83 -18.99 34.19
CA THR A 24 -6.27 -18.76 34.00
C THR A 24 -7.09 -19.80 34.78
N GLU A 25 -8.40 -19.58 34.92
CA GLU A 25 -9.32 -20.54 35.55
C GLU A 25 -9.32 -21.89 34.82
N ASP A 26 -9.02 -21.89 33.51
CA ASP A 26 -8.90 -23.06 32.65
C ASP A 26 -7.53 -23.79 32.76
N GLY A 27 -6.62 -23.28 33.61
CA GLY A 27 -5.30 -23.86 33.83
C GLY A 27 -4.26 -23.49 32.78
N GLU A 28 -4.55 -22.53 31.89
CA GLU A 28 -3.59 -22.03 30.90
C GLU A 28 -2.64 -20.98 31.50
N LYS A 29 -1.43 -20.88 30.94
CA LYS A 29 -0.41 -19.93 31.37
C LYS A 29 -0.81 -18.50 31.02
N TYR A 30 -1.24 -17.76 32.05
CA TYR A 30 -1.68 -16.38 31.89
C TYR A 30 -0.53 -15.38 32.08
N LEU A 31 0.32 -15.61 33.10
CA LEU A 31 1.49 -14.77 33.37
C LEU A 31 2.78 -15.37 32.82
N TRP A 32 3.61 -14.48 32.28
CA TRP A 32 4.87 -14.80 31.64
C TRP A 32 6.01 -14.14 32.43
N PHE A 33 6.95 -14.95 32.91
CA PHE A 33 8.10 -14.50 33.70
C PHE A 33 9.36 -14.58 32.84
N PRO A 34 10.11 -13.47 32.67
CA PRO A 34 11.38 -13.47 31.94
C PRO A 34 12.36 -14.52 32.50
N ASP A 35 12.75 -15.50 31.68
CA ASP A 35 13.60 -16.61 32.07
C ASP A 35 14.86 -16.61 31.19
N SER A 36 16.00 -16.27 31.79
CA SER A 36 17.31 -16.44 31.16
C SER A 36 18.40 -16.48 32.21
N SER A 37 19.48 -17.19 31.89
CA SER A 37 20.67 -17.29 32.74
C SER A 37 21.31 -15.93 33.05
N LYS A 38 21.23 -14.97 32.11
CA LYS A 38 21.81 -13.62 32.26
C LYS A 38 20.74 -12.62 32.68
N LYS A 39 21.03 -11.78 33.69
CA LYS A 39 20.13 -10.73 34.15
C LYS A 39 19.81 -9.70 33.06
N GLU A 40 20.82 -9.29 32.30
CA GLU A 40 20.67 -8.34 31.19
C GLU A 40 19.68 -8.83 30.13
N ILE A 41 19.68 -10.14 29.82
CA ILE A 41 18.74 -10.74 28.88
C ILE A 41 17.32 -10.72 29.46
N ARG A 42 17.15 -11.07 30.76
CA ARG A 42 15.84 -11.00 31.43
C ARG A 42 15.25 -9.59 31.41
N ASP A 43 16.07 -8.58 31.70
CA ASP A 43 15.66 -7.18 31.70
C ASP A 43 15.26 -6.74 30.28
N LYS A 44 16.03 -7.09 29.24
CA LYS A 44 15.68 -6.79 27.85
C LYS A 44 14.40 -7.51 27.39
N ILE A 45 14.22 -8.80 27.74
CA ILE A 45 12.97 -9.54 27.46
C ILE A 45 11.78 -8.80 28.04
N TRP A 46 11.89 -8.34 29.29
CA TRP A 46 10.83 -7.60 29.97
C TRP A 46 10.53 -6.26 29.28
N GLU A 47 11.56 -5.50 28.91
CA GLU A 47 11.41 -4.23 28.19
C GLU A 47 10.80 -4.40 26.80
N LEU A 48 11.02 -5.51 26.10
CA LEU A 48 10.32 -5.77 24.83
C LEU A 48 8.87 -6.21 25.08
N ALA A 49 8.66 -7.12 26.04
CA ALA A 49 7.35 -7.71 26.30
C ALA A 49 6.36 -6.71 26.91
N ARG A 50 6.82 -5.71 27.69
CA ARG A 50 5.95 -4.67 28.28
C ARG A 50 5.21 -3.83 27.24
N HIS A 51 5.78 -3.69 26.04
CA HIS A 51 5.13 -2.95 24.96
C HIS A 51 4.02 -3.77 24.31
N TRP A 52 4.05 -5.10 24.45
CA TRP A 52 3.09 -6.01 23.85
C TRP A 52 1.99 -6.43 24.84
N PHE A 53 2.37 -6.96 26.01
CA PHE A 53 1.42 -7.47 27.00
C PHE A 53 1.79 -7.09 28.44
N PRO A 54 1.77 -5.79 28.80
CA PRO A 54 2.13 -5.32 30.14
C PRO A 54 1.22 -5.90 31.24
N HIS A 55 0.00 -6.29 30.87
CA HIS A 55 -0.99 -6.90 31.75
C HIS A 55 -0.73 -8.39 32.07
N ARG A 56 0.29 -9.01 31.46
CA ARG A 56 0.70 -10.41 31.67
C ARG A 56 2.12 -10.57 32.22
N LEU A 57 2.78 -9.46 32.54
CA LEU A 57 4.16 -9.44 33.02
C LEU A 57 4.22 -9.01 34.49
N PRO A 58 5.16 -9.56 35.28
CA PRO A 58 5.42 -9.07 36.64
C PRO A 58 5.96 -7.64 36.62
N LYS A 59 5.92 -6.95 37.76
CA LYS A 59 6.65 -5.68 37.94
C LYS A 59 8.15 -5.89 37.73
N ARG A 60 8.82 -4.86 37.21
CA ARG A 60 10.26 -4.88 36.92
C ARG A 60 11.12 -5.22 38.14
N GLU A 61 10.76 -4.68 39.30
CA GLU A 61 11.44 -4.91 40.58
C GLU A 61 11.33 -6.36 41.06
N ASP A 62 10.27 -7.05 40.66
CA ASP A 62 9.97 -8.42 41.10
C ASP A 62 10.57 -9.49 40.17
N ILE A 63 11.18 -9.13 39.04
CA ILE A 63 11.70 -10.09 38.04
C ILE A 63 12.71 -11.05 38.67
N ASP A 64 13.67 -10.54 39.44
CA ASP A 64 14.72 -11.36 40.06
C ASP A 64 14.16 -12.28 41.16
N ILE A 65 13.08 -11.86 41.83
CA ILE A 65 12.38 -12.64 42.85
C ILE A 65 11.59 -13.77 42.17
N TRP A 66 10.83 -13.45 41.13
CA TRP A 66 10.05 -14.42 40.37
C TRP A 66 10.93 -15.40 39.61
N HIS A 67 12.08 -14.99 39.08
CA HIS A 67 13.04 -15.92 38.48
C HIS A 67 13.46 -17.01 39.48
N LYS A 68 13.75 -16.64 40.74
CA LYS A 68 14.11 -17.58 41.82
C LYS A 68 12.93 -18.43 42.29
N LEU A 69 11.72 -17.89 42.27
CA LEU A 69 10.49 -18.56 42.73
C LEU A 69 9.77 -19.31 41.60
N SER A 70 10.19 -19.16 40.35
CA SER A 70 9.54 -19.77 39.19
C SER A 70 9.71 -21.29 39.22
N TRP A 71 8.60 -21.99 39.05
CA TRP A 71 8.54 -23.46 38.96
C TRP A 71 8.09 -23.91 37.58
N LYS A 72 8.17 -25.23 37.30
CA LYS A 72 7.88 -25.83 35.99
C LYS A 72 6.48 -25.46 35.42
N ASP A 73 5.53 -25.18 36.31
CA ASP A 73 4.15 -24.83 35.96
C ASP A 73 3.94 -23.32 35.73
N CYS A 74 4.94 -22.47 35.98
CA CYS A 74 4.88 -21.04 35.64
C CYS A 74 5.09 -20.83 34.13
N GLY A 75 4.47 -19.78 33.55
CA GLY A 75 4.81 -19.32 32.21
C GLY A 75 6.23 -18.75 32.20
N LYS A 76 7.14 -19.41 31.49
CA LYS A 76 8.51 -18.94 31.28
C LYS A 76 8.57 -18.20 29.95
N LEU A 77 9.09 -17.00 29.98
CA LEU A 77 9.31 -16.15 28.81
C LEU A 77 10.81 -16.11 28.52
N ASP A 78 11.27 -17.08 27.75
CA ASP A 78 12.59 -17.06 27.14
C ASP A 78 12.51 -16.41 25.74
N VAL A 79 13.65 -16.20 25.09
CA VAL A 79 13.69 -15.60 23.75
C VAL A 79 13.03 -16.51 22.71
N ASN A 80 13.06 -17.82 22.91
CA ASN A 80 12.34 -18.79 22.09
C ASN A 80 10.82 -18.57 22.12
N GLN A 81 10.25 -18.38 23.31
CA GLN A 81 8.83 -18.15 23.50
C GLN A 81 8.41 -16.77 22.97
N LEU A 82 9.26 -15.76 23.14
CA LEU A 82 9.04 -14.45 22.53
C LEU A 82 9.04 -14.55 21.00
N ALA A 83 9.98 -15.29 20.42
CA ALA A 83 10.01 -15.57 18.99
C ALA A 83 8.77 -16.34 18.51
N ALA A 84 8.23 -17.25 19.33
CA ALA A 84 6.98 -17.96 19.03
C ALA A 84 5.78 -17.00 18.93
N PHE A 85 5.73 -15.98 19.79
CA PHE A 85 4.68 -14.98 19.73
C PHE A 85 4.80 -14.10 18.48
N VAL A 86 6.02 -13.72 18.10
CA VAL A 86 6.29 -13.00 16.85
C VAL A 86 5.84 -13.83 15.65
N GLU A 87 6.22 -15.09 15.59
CA GLU A 87 5.81 -16.02 14.53
C GLU A 87 4.28 -16.19 14.45
N GLY A 88 3.61 -16.25 15.60
CA GLY A 88 2.14 -16.30 15.66
C GLY A 88 1.42 -15.05 15.14
N CYS A 89 2.11 -13.92 14.97
CA CYS A 89 1.53 -12.75 14.33
C CYS A 89 1.44 -12.90 12.81
N GLU A 90 2.26 -13.74 12.17
CA GLU A 90 2.35 -13.96 10.70
C GLU A 90 2.70 -12.73 9.83
N THR A 91 2.30 -11.53 10.24
CA THR A 91 2.42 -10.28 9.49
C THR A 91 2.87 -9.16 10.43
N LEU A 92 3.56 -8.19 9.83
CA LEU A 92 4.03 -6.98 10.49
C LEU A 92 2.86 -6.13 10.99
N GLU A 93 1.73 -6.10 10.28
CA GLU A 93 0.52 -5.35 10.68
C GLU A 93 -0.12 -5.92 11.96
N LYS A 94 -0.23 -7.26 12.05
CA LYS A 94 -0.71 -7.93 13.27
C LYS A 94 0.26 -7.70 14.43
N LEU A 95 1.57 -7.73 14.16
CA LEU A 95 2.59 -7.39 15.16
C LEU A 95 2.47 -5.92 15.59
N ALA A 96 2.22 -5.00 14.66
CA ALA A 96 2.02 -3.58 14.91
C ALA A 96 0.84 -3.30 15.82
N SER A 97 -0.28 -3.97 15.53
CA SER A 97 -1.51 -3.83 16.29
C SER A 97 -1.34 -4.27 17.75
N ASN A 98 -0.38 -5.15 18.01
CA ASN A 98 -0.08 -5.71 19.30
C ASN A 98 0.92 -4.87 20.12
N ILE A 99 1.80 -4.12 19.46
CA ILE A 99 2.82 -3.29 20.11
C ILE A 99 2.24 -1.91 20.41
N GLN A 100 2.23 -1.55 21.69
CA GLN A 100 1.74 -0.28 22.19
C GLN A 100 2.87 0.72 22.37
N ASN A 101 2.66 1.96 21.92
CA ASN A 101 3.53 3.11 22.16
C ASN A 101 4.97 2.98 21.64
N GLN A 102 5.22 2.13 20.64
CA GLN A 102 6.53 2.00 19.99
C GLN A 102 6.37 1.65 18.50
N ASN A 103 7.32 2.09 17.67
CA ASN A 103 7.41 1.66 16.28
C ASN A 103 7.81 0.17 16.22
N VAL A 104 7.13 -0.60 15.36
CA VAL A 104 7.37 -2.05 15.20
C VAL A 104 8.77 -2.36 14.72
N HIS A 105 9.31 -1.54 13.82
CA HIS A 105 10.66 -1.72 13.28
C HIS A 105 11.70 -1.50 14.36
N GLU A 106 11.54 -0.47 15.20
CA GLU A 106 12.42 -0.23 16.36
C GLU A 106 12.32 -1.38 17.39
N TRP A 107 11.11 -1.89 17.62
CA TRP A 107 10.90 -3.02 18.50
C TRP A 107 11.56 -4.30 17.94
N LEU A 108 11.44 -4.55 16.64
CA LEU A 108 12.07 -5.67 15.95
C LEU A 108 13.60 -5.57 15.98
N ASP A 109 14.17 -4.39 15.79
CA ASP A 109 15.61 -4.17 15.91
C ASP A 109 16.09 -4.49 17.34
N GLY A 110 15.36 -4.02 18.36
CA GLY A 110 15.63 -4.39 19.76
C GLY A 110 15.49 -5.89 20.02
N PHE A 111 14.55 -6.56 19.37
CA PHE A 111 14.37 -8.00 19.42
C PHE A 111 15.52 -8.76 18.75
N TYR A 112 16.01 -8.31 17.59
CA TYR A 112 17.17 -8.92 16.94
C TYR A 112 18.46 -8.69 17.73
N GLU A 113 18.62 -7.55 18.41
CA GLU A 113 19.72 -7.36 19.35
C GLU A 113 19.63 -8.33 20.53
N LEU A 114 18.43 -8.54 21.08
CA LEU A 114 18.21 -9.50 22.16
C LEU A 114 18.59 -10.92 21.70
N LEU A 115 18.17 -11.31 20.50
CA LEU A 115 18.55 -12.59 19.90
C LEU A 115 20.09 -12.73 19.81
N LYS A 116 20.80 -11.69 19.35
CA LYS A 116 22.27 -11.69 19.27
C LYS A 116 22.96 -11.87 20.62
N LEU A 117 22.34 -11.44 21.73
CA LEU A 117 22.88 -11.60 23.08
C LEU A 117 22.71 -13.03 23.64
N GLU A 118 21.73 -13.78 23.14
CA GLU A 118 21.43 -15.16 23.54
C GLU A 118 22.02 -16.16 22.53
N GLU A 119 23.36 -16.21 22.49
CA GLU A 119 24.17 -17.02 21.55
C GLU A 119 23.75 -18.51 21.46
N LYS A 120 23.24 -19.09 22.56
CA LYS A 120 22.89 -20.52 22.62
C LYS A 120 21.71 -20.89 21.72
N ASP A 121 20.72 -20.00 21.62
CA ASP A 121 19.47 -20.27 20.90
C ASP A 121 19.36 -19.46 19.61
N TYR A 122 20.28 -18.52 19.38
CA TYR A 122 20.31 -17.63 18.22
C TYR A 122 20.17 -18.38 16.89
N ASP A 123 21.09 -19.30 16.58
CA ASP A 123 21.08 -20.02 15.29
C ASP A 123 19.84 -20.88 15.12
N SER A 124 19.33 -21.48 16.20
CA SER A 124 18.11 -22.28 16.14
C SER A 124 16.91 -21.40 15.79
N ILE A 125 16.73 -20.29 16.51
CA ILE A 125 15.58 -19.39 16.32
C ILE A 125 15.63 -18.74 14.94
N VAL A 126 16.77 -18.18 14.56
CA VAL A 126 16.93 -17.42 13.32
C VAL A 126 16.74 -18.28 12.08
N ASN A 127 17.14 -19.55 12.13
CA ASN A 127 17.02 -20.45 10.97
C ASN A 127 15.67 -21.21 10.94
N THR A 128 15.03 -21.44 12.09
CA THR A 128 13.79 -22.25 12.14
C THR A 128 12.51 -21.44 12.05
N ARG A 129 12.49 -20.21 12.59
CA ARG A 129 11.26 -19.45 12.82
C ARG A 129 10.97 -18.38 11.77
N LEU A 130 9.69 -18.09 11.59
CA LEU A 130 9.16 -17.02 10.74
C LEU A 130 9.11 -15.69 11.49
N ILE A 131 10.26 -15.04 11.67
CA ILE A 131 10.36 -13.79 12.45
C ILE A 131 10.83 -12.58 11.65
N PHE A 132 11.25 -12.78 10.40
CA PHE A 132 11.83 -11.72 9.57
C PHE A 132 10.80 -11.20 8.56
N PRO A 133 10.40 -9.93 8.60
CA PRO A 133 9.44 -9.41 7.63
C PRO A 133 10.08 -9.24 6.26
N ASN A 134 9.32 -9.62 5.23
CA ASN A 134 9.62 -9.28 3.84
C ASN A 134 9.14 -7.86 3.50
N GLN A 135 9.41 -7.38 2.27
CA GLN A 135 8.98 -6.04 1.84
C GLN A 135 7.45 -5.89 1.69
N ASN A 136 6.71 -7.00 1.65
CA ASN A 136 5.25 -7.02 1.69
C ASN A 136 4.69 -7.08 3.13
N GLY A 137 5.55 -7.13 4.16
CA GLY A 137 5.17 -7.17 5.56
C GLY A 137 4.79 -8.55 6.09
N ALA A 138 4.96 -9.64 5.34
CA ALA A 138 4.78 -11.00 5.85
C ALA A 138 6.04 -11.50 6.57
N LEU A 139 5.87 -12.20 7.68
CA LEU A 139 6.98 -12.79 8.44
C LEU A 139 7.44 -14.10 7.79
N CYS A 140 8.72 -14.14 7.44
CA CYS A 140 9.37 -15.21 6.72
C CYS A 140 10.61 -15.74 7.46
N LYS A 141 11.13 -16.88 7.01
CA LYS A 141 12.38 -17.44 7.51
C LYS A 141 13.54 -16.67 6.90
N ARG A 142 14.65 -16.53 7.64
CA ARG A 142 15.87 -15.91 7.11
C ARG A 142 16.34 -16.57 5.83
N ASP A 143 16.19 -17.89 5.71
CA ASP A 143 16.66 -18.63 4.54
C ASP A 143 15.91 -18.33 3.25
N HIS A 144 14.63 -17.98 3.35
CA HIS A 144 13.79 -17.59 2.22
C HIS A 144 14.05 -16.15 1.77
N LEU A 145 14.60 -15.32 2.67
CA LEU A 145 14.84 -13.92 2.42
C LEU A 145 16.23 -13.63 1.83
N TRP A 146 16.26 -12.57 1.06
CA TRP A 146 17.43 -11.99 0.42
C TRP A 146 17.58 -10.54 0.86
N GLY A 147 18.83 -10.10 1.01
CA GLY A 147 19.14 -8.68 1.20
C GLY A 147 18.83 -7.89 -0.08
N ASP A 148 18.29 -6.69 0.08
CA ASP A 148 18.11 -5.75 -1.03
C ASP A 148 19.34 -4.84 -1.12
N ALA A 149 20.01 -4.80 -2.27
CA ALA A 149 21.11 -3.87 -2.51
C ALA A 149 20.65 -2.40 -2.56
N GLY A 150 19.34 -2.15 -2.66
CA GLY A 150 18.75 -0.81 -2.74
C GLY A 150 18.85 -0.16 -4.11
N ASP A 151 19.36 -0.88 -5.12
CA ASP A 151 19.54 -0.39 -6.50
C ASP A 151 18.42 -0.87 -7.46
N ILE A 152 17.47 -1.66 -6.97
CA ILE A 152 16.37 -2.21 -7.76
C ILE A 152 15.27 -1.14 -7.93
N ASP A 153 15.03 -0.72 -9.17
CA ASP A 153 13.99 0.25 -9.48
C ASP A 153 12.60 -0.29 -9.09
N LEU A 154 11.77 0.56 -8.46
CA LEU A 154 10.41 0.20 -8.03
C LEU A 154 9.56 -0.34 -9.18
N VAL A 155 9.74 0.23 -10.38
CA VAL A 155 9.05 -0.21 -11.60
C VAL A 155 9.37 -1.66 -11.93
N PHE A 156 10.60 -2.12 -11.71
CA PHE A 156 10.98 -3.52 -11.94
C PHE A 156 10.33 -4.45 -10.92
N LYS A 157 10.26 -4.04 -9.66
CA LYS A 157 9.55 -4.79 -8.63
C LYS A 157 8.06 -4.94 -8.99
N ASP A 158 7.43 -3.88 -9.52
CA ASP A 158 6.02 -3.90 -9.95
C ASP A 158 5.80 -4.78 -11.18
N ILE A 159 6.69 -4.73 -12.17
CA ILE A 159 6.62 -5.59 -13.36
C ILE A 159 6.72 -7.05 -12.95
N LEU A 160 7.67 -7.38 -12.06
CA LEU A 160 7.86 -8.74 -11.55
C LEU A 160 6.64 -9.26 -10.79
N LYS A 161 6.01 -8.41 -9.97
CA LYS A 161 4.74 -8.74 -9.32
C LYS A 161 3.63 -9.05 -10.33
N LEU A 162 3.54 -8.29 -11.43
CA LEU A 162 2.57 -8.55 -12.49
C LEU A 162 2.89 -9.82 -13.29
N LEU A 163 4.15 -10.28 -13.30
CA LEU A 163 4.58 -11.55 -13.90
C LEU A 163 4.45 -12.74 -12.94
N ASP A 164 3.63 -12.61 -11.88
CA ASP A 164 3.45 -13.60 -10.80
C ASP A 164 4.73 -13.97 -10.03
N LYS A 165 5.73 -13.09 -10.05
CA LYS A 165 7.02 -13.29 -9.38
C LYS A 165 7.36 -12.10 -8.50
N ASP A 166 6.60 -11.91 -7.42
CA ASP A 166 6.81 -10.77 -6.55
C ASP A 166 8.13 -10.89 -5.77
N ILE A 167 9.18 -10.24 -6.26
CA ILE A 167 10.48 -10.24 -5.58
C ILE A 167 10.41 -9.59 -4.19
N ARG A 168 9.37 -8.80 -3.88
CA ARG A 168 9.17 -8.24 -2.53
C ARG A 168 8.85 -9.31 -1.51
N ASP A 169 8.31 -10.46 -1.92
CA ASP A 169 8.05 -11.58 -1.03
C ASP A 169 9.35 -12.24 -0.53
N GLU A 170 10.40 -12.16 -1.35
CA GLU A 170 11.69 -12.77 -1.10
C GLU A 170 12.73 -11.76 -0.59
N LEU A 171 12.44 -10.46 -0.61
CA LEU A 171 13.34 -9.42 -0.13
C LEU A 171 13.02 -9.04 1.33
N VAL A 172 14.06 -8.86 2.15
CA VAL A 172 13.91 -8.35 3.51
C VAL A 172 13.37 -6.92 3.51
N ALA A 173 12.56 -6.58 4.52
CA ALA A 173 12.14 -5.20 4.76
C ALA A 173 13.36 -4.27 4.91
N ALA A 174 13.33 -3.11 4.25
CA ALA A 174 14.48 -2.20 4.15
C ALA A 174 14.86 -1.53 5.48
N ASP A 175 13.92 -1.46 6.43
CA ASP A 175 14.07 -0.70 7.68
C ASP A 175 14.66 -1.52 8.85
N LEU A 176 15.29 -2.66 8.56
CA LEU A 176 15.81 -3.56 9.60
C LEU A 176 17.34 -3.64 9.60
N SER A 177 17.91 -3.64 10.80
CA SER A 177 19.35 -3.73 11.04
C SER A 177 19.90 -5.17 10.90
N ILE A 178 19.53 -5.86 9.81
CA ILE A 178 19.92 -7.25 9.52
C ILE A 178 20.98 -7.27 8.43
N THR A 179 22.09 -7.95 8.71
CA THR A 179 23.15 -8.18 7.73
C THR A 179 22.93 -9.51 7.02
N PHE A 180 22.98 -9.48 5.68
CA PHE A 180 22.99 -10.66 4.83
C PHE A 180 24.39 -10.85 4.23
N PRO A 181 24.85 -12.09 4.02
CA PRO A 181 26.08 -12.33 3.27
C PRO A 181 25.93 -11.83 1.83
N GLU A 182 27.03 -11.37 1.21
CA GLU A 182 27.01 -10.81 -0.16
C GLU A 182 26.37 -11.73 -1.19
N GLU A 183 26.53 -13.04 -1.02
CA GLU A 183 25.93 -14.09 -1.85
C GLU A 183 24.40 -14.12 -1.79
N LYS A 184 23.80 -13.63 -0.69
CA LYS A 184 22.35 -13.50 -0.49
C LYS A 184 21.85 -12.07 -0.70
N ILE A 185 22.56 -11.26 -1.49
CA ILE A 185 22.09 -9.93 -1.87
C ILE A 185 21.55 -9.96 -3.31
N ARG A 186 20.33 -9.49 -3.48
CA ARG A 186 19.74 -9.24 -4.79
C ARG A 186 19.95 -7.80 -5.18
N ASN A 187 20.38 -7.61 -6.42
CA ASN A 187 20.64 -6.32 -7.02
C ASN A 187 19.80 -6.12 -8.29
N ARG A 188 19.94 -4.95 -8.91
CA ARG A 188 19.30 -4.63 -10.19
C ARG A 188 19.55 -5.68 -11.26
N THR A 189 20.76 -6.24 -11.32
CA THR A 189 21.12 -7.26 -12.33
C THR A 189 20.29 -8.52 -12.19
N PHE A 190 20.02 -8.96 -10.95
CA PHE A 190 19.13 -10.08 -10.69
C PHE A 190 17.70 -9.78 -11.16
N ALA A 191 17.15 -8.62 -10.78
CA ALA A 191 15.80 -8.23 -11.17
C ALA A 191 15.64 -8.15 -12.71
N VAL A 192 16.62 -7.57 -13.39
CA VAL A 192 16.66 -7.49 -14.86
C VAL A 192 16.71 -8.88 -15.50
N LYS A 193 17.55 -9.79 -15.01
CA LYS A 193 17.62 -11.17 -15.50
C LYS A 193 16.31 -11.93 -15.27
N ALA A 194 15.70 -11.75 -14.10
CA ALA A 194 14.41 -12.35 -13.77
C ALA A 194 13.32 -11.86 -14.73
N ILE A 195 13.18 -10.55 -14.91
CA ILE A 195 12.23 -9.96 -15.86
C ILE A 195 12.50 -10.51 -17.27
N ALA A 196 13.75 -10.54 -17.71
CA ALA A 196 14.10 -11.02 -19.04
C ALA A 196 13.71 -12.48 -19.26
N GLY A 197 13.99 -13.35 -18.28
CA GLY A 197 13.62 -14.76 -18.31
C GLY A 197 12.10 -14.96 -18.34
N GLU A 198 11.38 -14.34 -17.39
CA GLU A 198 9.93 -14.46 -17.29
C GLU A 198 9.24 -13.93 -18.54
N VAL A 199 9.66 -12.77 -19.06
CA VAL A 199 9.07 -12.21 -20.28
C VAL A 199 9.29 -13.13 -21.47
N ILE A 200 10.48 -13.72 -21.65
CA ILE A 200 10.74 -14.65 -22.77
C ILE A 200 9.88 -15.92 -22.62
N GLU A 201 9.77 -16.46 -21.41
CA GLU A 201 8.95 -17.64 -21.13
C GLU A 201 7.45 -17.36 -21.41
N LYS A 202 6.92 -16.26 -20.88
CA LYS A 202 5.50 -15.89 -21.01
C LYS A 202 5.13 -15.34 -22.39
N THR A 203 6.09 -14.90 -23.20
CA THR A 203 5.86 -14.47 -24.61
C THR A 203 6.05 -15.61 -25.62
N THR A 204 6.37 -16.82 -25.16
CA THR A 204 6.48 -17.99 -26.05
C THR A 204 5.11 -18.45 -26.53
N ASP A 205 4.06 -18.27 -25.71
CA ASP A 205 2.67 -18.59 -26.06
C ASP A 205 1.80 -17.32 -26.04
N ARG A 206 0.92 -17.20 -27.03
CA ARG A 206 0.11 -15.98 -27.27
C ARG A 206 -1.03 -15.86 -26.26
N GLU A 207 -1.59 -16.98 -25.80
CA GLU A 207 -2.64 -16.98 -24.76
C GLU A 207 -2.07 -16.55 -23.41
N THR A 208 -0.91 -17.07 -23.02
CA THR A 208 -0.22 -16.63 -21.80
C THR A 208 0.25 -15.19 -21.87
N ALA A 209 0.83 -14.74 -23.00
CA ALA A 209 1.19 -13.32 -23.18
C ALA A 209 0.00 -12.37 -22.99
N SER A 210 -1.22 -12.83 -23.35
CA SER A 210 -2.46 -12.08 -23.17
C SER A 210 -2.83 -11.85 -21.70
N HIS A 211 -2.43 -12.75 -20.80
CA HIS A 211 -2.64 -12.57 -19.36
C HIS A 211 -1.66 -11.58 -18.72
N TYR A 212 -0.48 -11.41 -19.30
CA TYR A 212 0.58 -10.55 -18.79
C TYR A 212 0.70 -9.21 -19.55
N LYS A 213 -0.33 -8.81 -20.31
CA LYS A 213 -0.36 -7.57 -21.11
C LYS A 213 0.04 -6.34 -20.31
N ASP A 214 -0.43 -6.22 -19.07
CA ASP A 214 -0.12 -5.08 -18.20
C ASP A 214 1.37 -5.01 -17.83
N ALA A 215 2.00 -6.17 -17.58
CA ALA A 215 3.42 -6.26 -17.27
C ALA A 215 4.27 -5.86 -18.49
N LEU A 216 3.92 -6.40 -19.66
CA LEU A 216 4.60 -6.11 -20.93
C LEU A 216 4.43 -4.64 -21.33
N GLY A 217 3.24 -4.08 -21.17
CA GLY A 217 2.93 -2.68 -21.40
C GLY A 217 3.75 -1.75 -20.49
N LYS A 218 3.81 -2.03 -19.18
CA LYS A 218 4.66 -1.26 -18.25
C LYS A 218 6.14 -1.33 -18.62
N LEU A 219 6.64 -2.52 -19.01
CA LEU A 219 8.02 -2.68 -19.46
C LEU A 219 8.30 -1.87 -20.74
N LEU A 220 7.37 -1.90 -21.71
CA LEU A 220 7.47 -1.10 -22.93
C LEU A 220 7.48 0.40 -22.66
N MET A 221 6.58 0.88 -21.80
CA MET A 221 6.57 2.29 -21.40
C MET A 221 7.89 2.68 -20.73
N TRP A 222 8.46 1.79 -19.92
CA TRP A 222 9.75 2.02 -19.31
C TRP A 222 10.89 2.06 -20.36
N PHE A 223 10.87 1.18 -21.37
CA PHE A 223 11.81 1.20 -22.50
C PHE A 223 11.71 2.49 -23.34
N GLN A 224 10.50 3.02 -23.51
CA GLN A 224 10.29 4.29 -24.23
C GLN A 224 10.83 5.49 -23.43
N LYS A 225 10.62 5.50 -22.11
CA LYS A 225 11.11 6.57 -21.23
C LYS A 225 12.64 6.55 -21.06
N ASN A 226 13.26 5.37 -21.09
CA ASN A 226 14.69 5.18 -20.83
C ASN A 226 15.37 4.31 -21.90
N PRO A 227 15.52 4.79 -23.15
CA PRO A 227 16.00 3.96 -24.26
C PRO A 227 17.44 3.48 -24.10
N GLU A 228 18.34 4.30 -23.55
CA GLU A 228 19.75 3.93 -23.35
C GLU A 228 19.90 2.86 -22.25
N LEU A 229 19.26 3.08 -21.10
CA LEU A 229 19.28 2.13 -19.98
C LEU A 229 18.58 0.82 -20.36
N ALA A 230 17.50 0.88 -21.14
CA ALA A 230 16.82 -0.31 -21.63
C ALA A 230 17.71 -1.14 -22.56
N ASN A 231 18.48 -0.51 -23.45
CA ASN A 231 19.41 -1.23 -24.32
C ASN A 231 20.60 -1.82 -23.54
N GLN A 232 21.03 -1.17 -22.46
CA GLN A 232 22.10 -1.67 -21.59
C GLN A 232 21.64 -2.83 -20.69
N LEU A 233 20.49 -2.70 -20.05
CA LEU A 233 19.97 -3.68 -19.09
C LEU A 233 19.29 -4.86 -19.80
N PHE A 234 18.56 -4.60 -20.88
CA PHE A 234 17.75 -5.57 -21.59
C PHE A 234 18.11 -5.67 -23.08
N PRO A 235 19.38 -5.93 -23.46
CA PRO A 235 19.79 -5.89 -24.87
C PRO A 235 18.96 -6.81 -25.76
N ASP A 236 18.64 -8.02 -25.30
CA ASP A 236 17.90 -9.01 -26.10
C ASP A 236 16.41 -8.71 -26.23
N LEU A 237 15.78 -8.21 -25.16
CA LEU A 237 14.38 -7.77 -25.21
C LEU A 237 14.24 -6.44 -25.96
N TYR A 238 15.23 -5.55 -25.85
CA TYR A 238 15.26 -4.28 -26.56
C TYR A 238 15.48 -4.46 -28.08
N ARG A 239 16.14 -5.53 -28.51
CA ARG A 239 16.16 -5.93 -29.93
C ARG A 239 14.84 -6.55 -30.37
N ARG A 240 14.21 -7.32 -29.48
CA ARG A 240 12.94 -8.01 -29.73
C ARG A 240 11.73 -7.27 -29.16
N LYS A 241 11.73 -5.93 -29.23
CA LYS A 241 10.61 -5.13 -28.72
C LYS A 241 9.27 -5.53 -29.33
N HIS A 242 9.27 -5.99 -30.58
CA HIS A 242 8.10 -6.52 -31.29
C HIS A 242 7.36 -7.61 -30.47
N LEU A 243 8.06 -8.39 -29.64
CA LEU A 243 7.44 -9.42 -28.78
C LEU A 243 6.62 -8.83 -27.63
N LEU A 244 6.91 -7.60 -27.25
CA LEU A 244 6.20 -6.91 -26.18
C LEU A 244 4.97 -6.15 -26.73
N TYR A 245 4.89 -5.95 -28.05
CA TYR A 245 3.75 -5.33 -28.70
C TYR A 245 2.69 -6.39 -28.97
N ASP A 246 1.50 -6.16 -28.45
CA ASP A 246 0.30 -6.85 -28.91
C ASP A 246 -0.39 -5.95 -29.93
N GLU A 247 -0.54 -6.42 -31.18
CA GLU A 247 -1.21 -5.70 -32.26
C GLU A 247 -2.63 -5.27 -31.86
N GLU A 248 -3.28 -6.04 -30.99
CA GLU A 248 -4.62 -5.76 -30.47
C GLU A 248 -4.61 -4.58 -29.48
N ILE A 249 -3.56 -4.47 -28.65
CA ILE A 249 -3.35 -3.33 -27.74
C ILE A 249 -2.98 -2.08 -28.53
N ILE A 250 -2.23 -2.21 -29.63
CA ILE A 250 -1.95 -1.08 -30.51
C ILE A 250 -3.26 -0.56 -31.09
N ALA A 251 -4.13 -1.43 -31.60
CA ALA A 251 -5.43 -1.04 -32.13
C ALA A 251 -6.31 -0.37 -31.06
N GLU A 252 -6.41 -0.96 -29.86
CA GLU A 252 -7.20 -0.41 -28.76
C GLU A 252 -6.64 0.94 -28.25
N ASN A 253 -5.33 1.07 -28.12
CA ASN A 253 -4.71 2.35 -27.73
C ASN A 253 -4.81 3.40 -28.83
N MET A 254 -4.81 3.00 -30.10
CA MET A 254 -5.02 3.90 -31.23
C MET A 254 -6.46 4.42 -31.22
N ASP A 255 -7.44 3.55 -30.99
CA ASP A 255 -8.85 3.92 -30.82
C ASP A 255 -9.06 4.86 -29.63
N LYS A 256 -8.46 4.54 -28.45
CA LYS A 256 -8.48 5.43 -27.28
C LYS A 256 -7.80 6.78 -27.55
N ALA A 257 -6.70 6.79 -28.29
CA ALA A 257 -6.01 8.02 -28.65
C ALA A 257 -6.80 8.87 -29.64
N GLU A 258 -7.53 8.25 -30.58
CA GLU A 258 -8.46 8.91 -31.48
C GLU A 258 -9.65 9.50 -30.71
N GLN A 259 -10.30 8.72 -29.83
CA GLN A 259 -11.37 9.21 -28.97
C GLN A 259 -10.90 10.38 -28.09
N LEU A 260 -9.69 10.31 -27.54
CA LEU A 260 -9.11 11.42 -26.77
C LEU A 260 -8.85 12.65 -27.65
N ALA A 261 -8.34 12.46 -28.87
CA ALA A 261 -8.11 13.54 -29.81
C ALA A 261 -9.44 14.21 -30.24
N ASP A 262 -10.49 13.43 -30.39
CA ASP A 262 -11.82 13.92 -30.71
C ASP A 262 -12.46 14.65 -29.54
N LEU A 263 -12.31 14.17 -28.31
CA LEU A 263 -12.68 14.92 -27.10
C LEU A 263 -11.89 16.23 -26.99
N LEU A 264 -10.58 16.23 -27.25
CA LEU A 264 -9.79 17.46 -27.24
C LEU A 264 -10.29 18.46 -28.30
N LYS A 265 -10.73 18.01 -29.48
CA LYS A 265 -11.35 18.87 -30.48
C LYS A 265 -12.74 19.37 -30.05
N GLU A 266 -13.59 18.49 -29.52
CA GLU A 266 -14.95 18.81 -29.09
C GLU A 266 -14.95 19.88 -28.00
N TYR A 267 -14.04 19.76 -27.03
CA TYR A 267 -13.86 20.72 -25.95
C TYR A 267 -12.87 21.85 -26.28
N ASN A 268 -12.39 21.92 -27.54
CA ASN A 268 -11.39 22.89 -28.03
C ASN A 268 -10.17 23.05 -27.11
N ALA A 269 -9.75 21.96 -26.48
CA ALA A 269 -8.64 21.89 -25.56
C ALA A 269 -7.39 21.43 -26.31
N LYS A 270 -6.27 22.16 -26.16
CA LYS A 270 -5.02 21.78 -26.85
C LYS A 270 -4.28 20.65 -26.13
N ASN A 271 -4.50 20.52 -24.81
CA ASN A 271 -3.75 19.62 -23.94
C ASN A 271 -4.67 19.06 -22.83
N LEU A 272 -4.31 17.90 -22.28
CA LEU A 272 -5.00 17.26 -21.15
C LEU A 272 -5.16 18.18 -19.93
N THR A 273 -4.21 19.09 -19.69
CA THR A 273 -4.27 20.06 -18.59
C THR A 273 -5.40 21.07 -18.80
N GLN A 274 -5.59 21.55 -20.03
CA GLN A 274 -6.70 22.46 -20.37
C GLN A 274 -8.04 21.76 -20.30
N LEU A 275 -8.11 20.50 -20.75
CA LEU A 275 -9.31 19.69 -20.61
C LEU A 275 -9.67 19.48 -19.13
N ARG A 276 -8.67 19.19 -18.27
CA ARG A 276 -8.88 19.07 -16.83
C ARG A 276 -9.32 20.39 -16.20
N GLU A 277 -8.73 21.52 -16.58
CA GLU A 277 -9.17 22.84 -16.11
C GLU A 277 -10.60 23.18 -16.56
N LEU A 278 -11.02 22.79 -17.77
CA LEU A 278 -12.38 22.98 -18.25
C LEU A 278 -13.39 22.11 -17.47
N ILE A 279 -13.01 20.86 -17.17
CA ILE A 279 -13.83 19.94 -16.36
C ILE A 279 -13.89 20.41 -14.90
N GLU A 280 -12.78 20.86 -14.30
CA GLU A 280 -12.74 21.39 -12.93
C GLU A 280 -13.50 22.72 -12.81
N LYS A 281 -13.45 23.59 -13.83
CA LYS A 281 -14.31 24.79 -13.92
C LYS A 281 -15.79 24.43 -14.12
N GLY A 282 -16.09 23.30 -14.75
CA GLY A 282 -17.45 22.76 -14.91
C GLY A 282 -17.99 22.01 -13.70
N GLN A 283 -17.13 21.44 -12.85
CA GLN A 283 -17.53 20.70 -11.63
C GLN A 283 -17.52 21.56 -10.35
N GLY A 284 -16.85 22.73 -10.38
CA GLY A 284 -16.87 23.73 -9.30
C GLY A 284 -18.01 24.75 -9.37
N ALA A 285 -18.81 24.72 -10.43
CA ALA A 285 -20.08 25.44 -10.51
C ALA A 285 -21.20 24.44 -10.25
N ASP A 286 -21.91 24.64 -9.14
CA ASP A 286 -23.28 24.18 -8.93
C ASP A 286 -24.03 24.16 -10.26
N ILE A 287 -24.67 23.04 -10.62
CA ILE A 287 -25.27 22.73 -11.94
C ILE A 287 -25.78 24.01 -12.61
N GLY A 288 -24.90 24.61 -13.40
CA GLY A 288 -24.98 26.02 -13.77
C GLY A 288 -25.53 26.16 -15.17
N ILE A 289 -26.86 26.02 -15.24
CA ILE A 289 -27.70 26.23 -16.41
C ILE A 289 -27.30 27.52 -17.14
N LEU A 290 -27.19 27.41 -18.47
CA LEU A 290 -26.61 28.41 -19.38
C LEU A 290 -27.21 29.82 -19.19
N PRO A 291 -26.40 30.89 -19.14
CA PRO A 291 -26.93 32.25 -19.17
C PRO A 291 -27.61 32.53 -20.52
N ILE A 292 -28.76 33.21 -20.49
CA ILE A 292 -29.48 33.62 -21.71
C ILE A 292 -28.60 34.61 -22.49
N THR A 293 -28.17 34.21 -23.69
CA THR A 293 -27.35 35.03 -24.58
C THR A 293 -28.19 35.57 -25.75
N GLN A 294 -27.72 36.66 -26.38
CA GLN A 294 -28.34 37.25 -27.58
C GLN A 294 -28.56 36.21 -28.70
N GLN A 295 -27.64 35.26 -28.84
CA GLN A 295 -27.72 34.21 -29.85
C GLN A 295 -28.84 33.21 -29.58
N ILE A 296 -29.17 32.95 -28.31
CA ILE A 296 -30.29 32.08 -27.92
C ILE A 296 -31.62 32.78 -28.22
N LEU A 297 -31.73 34.09 -27.99
CA LEU A 297 -32.94 34.85 -28.31
C LEU A 297 -33.17 34.93 -29.84
N VAL A 298 -32.11 35.12 -30.62
CA VAL A 298 -32.17 35.09 -32.10
C VAL A 298 -32.58 33.71 -32.60
N SER A 299 -31.99 32.63 -32.08
CA SER A 299 -32.32 31.27 -32.53
C SER A 299 -33.74 30.84 -32.18
N MET A 300 -34.30 31.38 -31.10
CA MET A 300 -35.69 31.19 -30.71
C MET A 300 -36.66 32.15 -31.41
N GLY A 301 -36.16 33.15 -32.14
CA GLY A 301 -36.97 34.15 -32.84
C GLY A 301 -37.73 35.10 -31.90
N ILE A 302 -37.28 35.25 -30.65
CA ILE A 302 -37.97 36.04 -29.62
C ILE A 302 -37.44 37.47 -29.69
N THR A 303 -38.29 38.40 -30.10
CA THR A 303 -37.93 39.80 -30.36
C THR A 303 -38.42 40.76 -29.29
N SER A 304 -39.22 40.30 -28.33
CA SER A 304 -39.76 41.13 -27.26
C SER A 304 -39.90 40.40 -25.92
N ILE A 305 -39.99 41.17 -24.84
CA ILE A 305 -40.23 40.67 -23.48
C ILE A 305 -41.59 39.94 -23.37
N ASP A 306 -42.59 40.34 -24.15
CA ASP A 306 -43.91 39.71 -24.12
C ASP A 306 -43.90 38.34 -24.83
N GLU A 307 -43.19 38.21 -25.95
CA GLU A 307 -42.95 36.91 -26.61
C GLU A 307 -42.14 35.96 -25.70
N TRP A 308 -41.16 36.50 -24.97
CA TRP A 308 -40.38 35.74 -23.99
C TRP A 308 -41.26 35.18 -22.86
N ARG A 309 -42.17 36.00 -22.32
CA ARG A 309 -43.12 35.57 -21.29
C ARG A 309 -44.10 34.51 -21.79
N GLU A 310 -44.43 34.53 -23.07
CA GLU A 310 -45.29 33.51 -23.67
C GLU A 310 -44.53 32.19 -23.89
N ALA A 311 -43.28 32.25 -24.35
CA ALA A 311 -42.42 31.08 -24.55
C ALA A 311 -42.11 30.34 -23.24
N LEU A 312 -42.00 31.07 -22.12
CA LEU A 312 -41.81 30.49 -20.78
C LEU A 312 -43.06 29.83 -20.19
N LYS A 313 -44.22 29.87 -20.86
CA LYS A 313 -45.39 29.07 -20.45
C LYS A 313 -45.26 27.60 -20.83
N ASP A 314 -44.36 27.28 -21.75
CA ASP A 314 -44.02 25.90 -22.08
C ASP A 314 -43.21 25.28 -20.94
N GLN A 315 -43.64 24.11 -20.45
CA GLN A 315 -43.10 23.47 -19.25
C GLN A 315 -41.64 23.00 -19.45
N ASP A 316 -41.25 22.65 -20.68
CA ASP A 316 -39.91 22.17 -21.01
C ASP A 316 -38.93 23.34 -21.20
N LEU A 317 -39.40 24.45 -21.77
CA LEU A 317 -38.61 25.69 -21.87
C LEU A 317 -38.46 26.39 -20.52
N ALA A 318 -39.52 26.42 -19.70
CA ALA A 318 -39.47 26.96 -18.35
C ALA A 318 -38.43 26.23 -17.48
N ALA A 319 -38.33 24.91 -17.62
CA ALA A 319 -37.35 24.10 -16.90
C ALA A 319 -35.91 24.40 -17.33
N MET A 320 -35.69 24.76 -18.60
CA MET A 320 -34.37 25.13 -19.13
C MET A 320 -33.89 26.52 -18.69
N PHE A 321 -34.79 27.42 -18.25
CA PHE A 321 -34.45 28.82 -17.92
C PHE A 321 -35.03 29.29 -16.57
N ALA A 322 -35.26 28.36 -15.63
CA ALA A 322 -36.02 28.56 -14.38
C ALA A 322 -35.39 29.52 -13.33
N HIS A 323 -34.46 30.41 -13.69
CA HIS A 323 -33.85 31.35 -12.75
C HIS A 323 -34.08 32.78 -13.22
N GLU A 324 -34.10 33.73 -12.26
CA GLU A 324 -34.44 35.16 -12.39
C GLU A 324 -33.48 36.00 -13.28
N SER A 325 -33.02 35.47 -14.42
CA SER A 325 -32.37 36.26 -15.47
C SER A 325 -33.44 36.79 -16.41
N THR A 326 -34.10 37.88 -16.02
CA THR A 326 -35.01 38.58 -16.93
C THR A 326 -34.19 39.30 -18.00
N PRO A 327 -34.39 39.01 -19.30
CA PRO A 327 -33.68 39.73 -20.34
C PRO A 327 -34.07 41.21 -20.30
N ASN A 328 -33.08 42.11 -20.45
CA ASN A 328 -33.31 43.56 -20.43
C ASN A 328 -33.77 44.07 -21.81
N GLU A 329 -34.31 45.29 -21.87
CA GLU A 329 -34.81 45.86 -23.14
C GLU A 329 -33.69 46.03 -24.19
N ASP A 330 -32.47 46.36 -23.77
CA ASP A 330 -31.31 46.53 -24.66
C ASP A 330 -30.94 45.23 -25.42
N LEU A 331 -31.11 44.07 -24.78
CA LEU A 331 -30.90 42.74 -25.36
C LEU A 331 -31.85 42.50 -26.54
N PHE A 332 -33.11 42.90 -26.43
CA PHE A 332 -34.10 42.73 -27.49
C PHE A 332 -33.93 43.72 -28.64
N VAL A 333 -33.52 44.96 -28.36
CA VAL A 333 -33.20 45.95 -29.41
C VAL A 333 -32.07 45.44 -30.31
N TYR A 334 -31.06 44.80 -29.71
CA TYR A 334 -29.96 44.19 -30.47
C TYR A 334 -30.41 42.99 -31.32
N VAL A 335 -31.21 42.09 -30.74
CA VAL A 335 -31.75 40.90 -31.42
C VAL A 335 -32.68 41.29 -32.58
N HIS A 336 -33.53 42.30 -32.38
CA HIS A 336 -34.44 42.81 -33.41
C HIS A 336 -33.66 43.36 -34.63
N GLY A 337 -32.60 44.13 -34.39
CA GLY A 337 -31.76 44.66 -35.47
C GLY A 337 -31.00 43.57 -36.25
N LEU A 338 -30.70 42.43 -35.63
CA LEU A 338 -30.09 41.29 -36.32
C LEU A 338 -31.10 40.48 -37.15
N ILE A 339 -32.34 40.35 -36.66
CA ILE A 339 -33.41 39.62 -37.37
C ILE A 339 -33.92 40.43 -38.57
N GLU A 340 -34.00 41.77 -38.48
CA GLU A 340 -34.39 42.62 -39.63
C GLU A 340 -33.31 42.68 -40.74
N GLN A 341 -32.06 42.30 -40.43
CA GLN A 341 -30.96 42.23 -41.38
C GLN A 341 -30.78 40.85 -42.04
N ALA A 342 -31.50 39.83 -41.57
CA ALA A 342 -31.53 38.47 -42.12
C ALA A 342 -32.71 38.31 -43.08
#